data_AF-A0A397U357-F1
#
_entry.id   AF-A0A397U357-F1
#
_cell.length_a   1.000
_cell.length_b   1.000
_cell.length_c   1.000
_cell.angle_alpha   90.00
_cell.angle_beta   90.00
_cell.angle_gamma   90.00
#
_symmetry.space_group_name_H-M   'P 1'
#
loop_
_entity.id
_entity.type
_entity.pdbx_description
1 polymer ?
#
loop_
_entity_poly.entity_id
_entity_poly.type
_entity_poly.pdbx_seq_one_letter_code
_entity_poly.pdbx_strand_id
1 'polypeptide(L)'
;HYSADQIYEAAVKETYTYCKDNNLYWVWLYLWVEWYCSTKWLHWARSTKKEISVLKTTMIVKSYWRLIKHNYLHKFNKPCVYLLIWILVEQLFHDISSKCNS
;
A
#
# COMPACT_ATOMS: atom_id res chain seq x y z
N HIS A 1 8.74 0.86 -24.03
CA HIS A 1 8.42 0.10 -22.81
C HIS A 1 9.57 0.35 -21.85
N TYR A 2 9.34 0.98 -20.70
CA TYR A 2 10.42 1.20 -19.73
C TYR A 2 10.80 -0.13 -19.06
N SER A 3 12.09 -0.35 -18.82
CA SER A 3 12.56 -1.49 -18.01
C SER A 3 12.24 -1.26 -16.52
N ALA A 4 12.22 -2.32 -15.72
CA ALA A 4 11.98 -2.21 -14.28
C ALA A 4 13.01 -1.28 -13.60
N ASP A 5 14.26 -1.33 -14.05
CA ASP A 5 15.34 -0.48 -13.55
C ASP A 5 15.14 0.99 -13.93
N GLN A 6 14.66 1.27 -15.14
CA GLN A 6 14.34 2.64 -15.57
C GLN A 6 13.17 3.23 -14.77
N ILE A 7 12.17 2.41 -14.43
CA ILE A 7 11.04 2.84 -13.59
C ILE A 7 11.53 3.15 -12.16
N TYR A 8 12.40 2.29 -11.63
CA TYR A 8 13.02 2.50 -10.32
C TYR A 8 13.83 3.79 -10.28
N GLU A 9 14.74 3.97 -11.24
CA GLU A 9 15.61 5.14 -11.32
C GLU A 9 14.80 6.44 -11.46
N ALA A 10 13.77 6.43 -12.32
CA ALA A 10 12.89 7.58 -12.50
C ALA A 10 12.16 7.95 -11.19
N ALA A 11 11.57 6.96 -10.50
CA ALA A 11 10.81 7.19 -9.27
C ALA A 11 11.69 7.67 -8.10
N VAL A 12 12.90 7.09 -7.97
CA VAL A 12 13.91 7.52 -6.99
C VAL A 12 14.33 8.96 -7.27
N LYS A 13 14.63 9.29 -8.51
CA LYS A 13 15.12 10.60 -8.92
C LYS A 13 14.07 11.69 -8.72
N GLU A 14 12.82 11.43 -9.10
CA GLU A 14 11.71 12.36 -8.88
C GLU A 14 11.52 12.66 -7.39
N THR A 15 11.44 11.61 -6.57
CA THR A 15 11.20 11.75 -5.12
C THR A 15 12.35 12.41 -4.41
N TYR A 16 13.59 12.04 -4.75
CA TYR A 16 14.79 12.68 -4.20
C TYR A 16 14.83 14.16 -4.54
N THR A 17 14.56 14.53 -5.80
CA THR A 17 14.56 15.93 -6.25
C THR A 17 13.51 16.73 -5.50
N TYR A 18 12.28 16.20 -5.41
CA TYR A 18 11.21 16.82 -4.63
C TYR A 18 11.58 17.03 -3.16
N CYS A 19 12.13 16.00 -2.51
CA CYS A 19 12.55 16.10 -1.10
C CYS A 19 13.71 17.09 -0.92
N LYS A 20 14.65 17.15 -1.85
CA LYS A 20 15.78 18.08 -1.82
C LYS A 20 15.32 19.52 -1.96
N ASP A 21 14.44 19.80 -2.93
CA ASP A 21 13.96 21.16 -3.21
C ASP A 21 13.10 21.72 -2.06
N ASN A 22 12.48 20.84 -1.27
CA ASN A 22 11.64 21.21 -0.12
C ASN A 22 12.35 21.05 1.25
N ASN A 23 13.67 20.80 1.28
CA ASN A 23 14.44 20.55 2.51
C ASN A 23 13.90 19.40 3.40
N LEU A 24 13.29 18.39 2.79
CA LEU A 24 12.67 17.24 3.46
C LEU A 24 13.64 16.05 3.60
N TYR A 25 14.84 16.29 4.12
CA TYR A 25 15.91 15.28 4.19
C TYR A 25 15.55 14.05 5.03
N TRP A 26 14.89 14.26 6.17
CA TRP A 26 14.43 13.17 7.04
C TRP A 26 13.37 12.30 6.38
N VAL A 27 12.48 12.93 5.62
CA VAL A 27 11.44 12.23 4.84
C VAL A 27 12.09 11.39 3.76
N TRP A 28 13.08 11.94 3.04
CA TRP A 28 13.86 11.19 2.06
C TRP A 28 14.55 9.97 2.69
N LEU A 29 15.21 10.14 3.84
CA LEU A 29 15.89 9.04 4.52
C LEU A 29 14.91 7.91 4.89
N TYR A 30 13.75 8.28 5.45
CA TYR A 30 12.70 7.32 5.76
C TYR A 30 12.19 6.58 4.50
N LEU A 31 11.86 7.33 3.45
CA LEU A 31 11.40 6.76 2.18
C LEU A 31 12.45 5.85 1.55
N TRP A 32 13.73 6.21 1.65
CA TRP A 32 14.82 5.36 1.17
C TRP A 32 14.87 4.04 1.93
N VAL A 33 14.90 4.08 3.27
CA VAL A 33 15.02 2.89 4.12
C VAL A 33 13.79 1.98 4.01
N GLU A 34 12.60 2.55 3.85
CA GLU A 34 11.35 1.79 3.82
C GLU A 34 10.91 1.37 2.41
N TRP A 35 11.09 2.22 1.40
CA TRP A 35 10.41 2.05 0.12
C TRP A 35 11.38 1.87 -1.06
N TYR A 36 12.45 2.66 -1.12
CA TYR A 36 13.37 2.64 -2.28
C TYR A 36 14.59 1.74 -2.11
N CYS A 37 14.93 1.27 -0.91
CA CYS A 37 16.00 0.30 -0.72
C CYS A 37 15.77 -0.93 -1.60
N SER A 38 16.80 -1.38 -2.32
CA SER A 38 16.69 -2.43 -3.35
C SER A 38 15.99 -3.70 -2.88
N THR A 39 16.19 -4.09 -1.61
CA THR A 39 15.54 -5.25 -0.99
C THR A 39 14.04 -5.07 -0.79
N LYS A 40 13.60 -3.85 -0.46
CA LYS A 40 12.17 -3.50 -0.25
C LYS A 40 11.49 -3.07 -1.54
N TRP A 41 12.20 -2.45 -2.47
CA TRP A 41 11.67 -2.03 -3.77
C TRP A 41 11.02 -3.20 -4.51
N LEU A 42 11.64 -4.39 -4.52
CA LEU A 42 11.06 -5.59 -5.12
C LEU A 42 9.68 -5.96 -4.54
N HIS A 43 9.44 -5.63 -3.26
CA HIS A 43 8.18 -5.89 -2.57
C HIS A 43 7.12 -4.82 -2.84
N TRP A 44 7.52 -3.56 -3.03
CA TRP A 44 6.64 -2.46 -3.39
C TRP A 44 6.30 -2.46 -4.87
N ALA A 45 7.30 -2.71 -5.72
CA ALA A 45 7.19 -2.88 -7.16
C ALA A 45 6.55 -4.21 -7.56
N ARG A 46 5.68 -4.78 -6.70
CA ARG A 46 4.72 -5.86 -7.05
C ARG A 46 3.88 -5.55 -8.29
N SER A 47 3.89 -4.32 -8.81
CA SER A 47 3.38 -3.96 -10.13
C SER A 47 4.17 -4.55 -11.31
N THR A 48 5.35 -5.12 -11.08
CA THR A 48 6.18 -5.77 -12.10
C THR A 48 6.08 -7.31 -12.09
N LYS A 49 5.45 -7.92 -11.06
CA LYS A 49 5.17 -9.36 -11.04
C LYS A 49 3.95 -9.66 -11.92
N LYS A 50 4.16 -10.38 -13.02
CA LYS A 50 3.10 -10.85 -13.93
C LYS A 50 2.07 -11.80 -13.28
N GLU A 51 2.42 -12.45 -12.17
CA GLU A 51 1.57 -13.48 -11.53
C GLU A 51 0.31 -12.90 -10.88
N ILE A 52 0.37 -11.66 -10.38
CA ILE A 52 -0.75 -11.01 -9.71
C ILE A 52 -1.08 -9.78 -10.53
N SER A 53 -2.10 -9.88 -11.39
CA SER A 53 -2.46 -8.74 -12.23
C SER A 53 -2.83 -7.55 -11.34
N VAL A 54 -2.20 -6.40 -11.57
CA VAL A 54 -2.47 -5.14 -10.87
C VAL A 54 -3.97 -4.80 -10.88
N LEU A 55 -4.67 -5.20 -11.94
CA LEU A 55 -6.12 -5.09 -12.06
C LEU A 55 -6.88 -5.93 -11.02
N LYS A 56 -6.45 -7.17 -10.74
CA LYS A 56 -7.06 -8.00 -9.69
C LYS A 56 -6.84 -7.38 -8.31
N THR A 57 -5.64 -6.91 -8.01
CA THR A 57 -5.33 -6.31 -6.69
C THR A 57 -6.10 -5.00 -6.48
N THR A 58 -6.14 -4.12 -7.48
CA THR A 58 -6.91 -2.86 -7.39
C THR A 58 -8.41 -3.11 -7.28
N MET A 59 -8.94 -4.14 -7.95
CA MET A 59 -10.35 -4.50 -7.87
C MET A 59 -10.71 -5.13 -6.52
N ILE A 60 -9.83 -5.98 -5.97
CA ILE A 60 -9.98 -6.51 -4.61
C ILE A 60 -9.95 -5.36 -3.60
N VAL A 61 -8.94 -4.48 -3.67
CA VAL A 61 -8.82 -3.32 -2.78
C VAL A 61 -10.02 -2.37 -2.89
N LYS A 62 -10.52 -2.09 -4.11
CA LYS A 62 -11.72 -1.26 -4.31
C LYS A 62 -12.99 -1.90 -3.75
N SER A 63 -13.23 -3.17 -4.04
CA SER A 63 -14.37 -3.92 -3.48
C SER A 63 -14.30 -3.97 -1.96
N TYR A 64 -13.08 -4.11 -1.43
CA TYR A 64 -12.81 -4.14 -0.01
C TYR A 64 -13.06 -2.78 0.67
N TRP A 65 -12.56 -1.69 0.08
CA TRP A 65 -12.83 -0.34 0.56
C TRP A 65 -14.32 0.02 0.50
N ARG A 66 -15.03 -0.48 -0.52
CA ARG A 66 -16.49 -0.34 -0.64
C ARG A 66 -17.22 -1.03 0.53
N LEU A 67 -16.80 -2.23 0.91
CA LEU A 67 -17.37 -2.99 2.02
C LEU A 67 -17.11 -2.31 3.37
N ILE A 68 -15.89 -1.79 3.58
CA ILE A 68 -15.54 -1.04 4.79
C ILE A 68 -16.37 0.24 4.91
N LYS A 69 -16.48 0.99 3.80
CA LYS A 69 -17.25 2.23 3.76
C LYS A 69 -18.72 1.99 4.08
N HIS A 70 -19.30 0.92 3.55
CA HIS A 70 -20.69 0.56 3.78
C HIS A 70 -20.95 0.09 5.21
N ASN A 71 -20.11 -0.78 5.76
CA ASN A 71 -20.40 -1.46 7.02
C ASN A 71 -19.94 -0.68 8.26
N TYR A 72 -18.88 0.11 8.16
CA TYR A 72 -18.21 0.67 9.34
C TYR A 72 -18.23 2.20 9.38
N LEU A 73 -17.97 2.88 8.26
CA LEU A 73 -17.86 4.34 8.24
C LEU A 73 -19.18 5.09 8.51
N HIS A 74 -20.34 4.47 8.29
CA HIS A 74 -21.63 5.07 8.68
C HIS A 74 -21.78 5.19 10.21
N LYS A 75 -21.09 4.35 10.98
CA LYS A 75 -21.17 4.35 12.46
C LYS A 75 -20.08 5.20 13.11
N PHE A 76 -19.04 5.61 12.38
CA PHE A 76 -17.91 6.35 12.92
C PHE A 76 -17.65 7.63 12.12
N ASN A 77 -17.98 8.78 12.69
CA ASN A 77 -17.64 10.07 12.12
C ASN A 77 -16.16 10.35 12.40
N LYS A 78 -15.28 10.14 11.39
CA LYS A 78 -13.80 10.22 11.45
C LYS A 78 -13.12 9.13 12.30
N PRO A 79 -12.96 7.89 11.78
CA PRO A 79 -12.19 6.88 12.48
C PRO A 79 -10.69 7.21 12.48
N CYS A 80 -10.06 7.17 13.66
CA CYS A 80 -8.60 7.16 13.79
C CYS A 80 -8.02 5.95 13.06
N VAL A 81 -6.88 6.10 12.39
CA VAL A 81 -6.20 5.03 11.64
C VAL A 81 -6.01 3.76 12.47
N TYR A 82 -5.80 3.89 13.78
CA TYR A 82 -5.71 2.78 14.72
C TYR A 82 -7.00 1.94 14.82
N LEU A 83 -8.18 2.57 14.85
CA LEU A 83 -9.46 1.86 14.86
C LEU A 83 -9.67 1.10 13.54
N LEU A 84 -9.19 1.68 12.44
CA LEU A 84 -9.26 1.06 11.12
C LEU A 84 -8.34 -0.17 11.05
N ILE A 85 -7.11 -0.07 11.57
CA ILE A 85 -6.18 -1.21 11.69
C ILE A 85 -6.76 -2.29 12.61
N TRP A 86 -7.37 -1.92 13.74
CA TRP A 86 -7.97 -2.88 14.65
C TRP A 86 -9.13 -3.64 14.00
N ILE A 87 -10.03 -2.96 13.27
CA ILE A 87 -11.11 -3.61 12.50
C ILE A 87 -10.53 -4.55 11.43
N LEU A 88 -9.46 -4.13 10.75
CA LEU A 88 -8.76 -4.94 9.76
C LEU A 88 -8.09 -6.18 10.35
N VAL A 89 -7.65 -6.15 11.60
CA VAL A 89 -6.96 -7.28 12.22
C VAL A 89 -7.94 -8.22 12.90
N GLU A 90 -8.85 -7.70 13.73
CA GLU A 90 -9.74 -8.53 14.54
C GLU A 90 -10.91 -9.13 13.73
N GLN A 91 -11.60 -8.32 12.93
CA GLN A 91 -12.79 -8.83 12.24
C GLN A 91 -12.44 -9.56 10.94
N LEU A 92 -11.42 -9.09 10.21
CA LEU A 92 -11.10 -9.67 8.91
C LEU A 92 -10.39 -11.02 9.00
N PHE A 93 -9.39 -11.17 9.87
CA PHE A 93 -8.69 -12.45 10.00
C PHE A 93 -9.63 -13.53 10.52
N HIS A 94 -10.55 -13.16 11.42
CA HIS A 94 -11.55 -14.08 11.96
C HIS A 94 -12.58 -14.52 10.90
N ASP A 95 -13.05 -13.60 10.04
CA ASP A 95 -14.00 -13.93 8.97
C ASP A 95 -13.38 -14.76 7.84
N ILE A 96 -12.10 -14.55 7.51
CA ILE A 96 -11.39 -15.36 6.52
C ILE A 96 -11.08 -16.74 7.10
N SER A 97 -10.65 -16.82 8.37
CA SER A 97 -10.38 -18.10 9.04
C SER A 97 -11.64 -18.94 9.22
N SER A 98 -12.81 -18.33 9.49
CA SER A 98 -14.07 -19.08 9.62
C SER A 98 -14.57 -19.62 8.28
N LYS A 99 -14.39 -18.89 7.18
CA LYS A 99 -14.71 -19.35 5.82
C LYS A 99 -13.78 -20.43 5.27
N CYS A 100 -12.54 -20.53 5.77
CA CYS A 100 -11.63 -21.61 5.39
C CYS A 100 -11.89 -22.92 6.17
N ASN A 101 -12.66 -22.86 7.26
CA ASN A 101 -13.00 -24.02 8.10
C ASN A 101 -14.45 -24.51 7.90
N SER A 102 -15.13 -24.03 6.85
CA SER A 102 -16.48 -24.44 6.43
C SER A 102 -16.46 -24.85 4.97
#